data_AF-A0A2E2RI26-F1
#
_entry.id   AF-A0A2E2RI26-F1
#
_cell.length_a   1.000
_cell.length_b   1.000
_cell.length_c   1.000
_cell.angle_alpha   90.00
_cell.angle_beta   90.00
_cell.angle_gamma   90.00
#
_symmetry.space_group_name_H-M   'P 1'
#
loop_
_entity.id
_entity.type
_entity.pdbx_description
1 polymer ?
#
loop_
_entity_poly.entity_id
_entity_poly.type
_entity_poly.pdbx_seq_one_letter_code
_entity_poly.pdbx_strand_id
1 'polypeptide(L)'
;MERISLEELGKQLGAATGSDAELDRLIRDKLDAGNASSPRYSSSVDDCIALIGAVLPGWAWHVGHGARGIFPYASLHPKCPAGDGSEPRAEATAPTVPLALLQALVKALLLKD
;
A
#
# COMPACT_ATOMS: atom_id res chain seq x y z
N MET A 1 -5.67 -14.12 18.59
CA MET A 1 -4.54 -13.50 17.89
C MET A 1 -4.89 -12.04 17.73
N GLU A 2 -4.18 -11.14 18.42
CA GLU A 2 -4.44 -9.70 18.33
C GLU A 2 -4.18 -9.24 16.88
N ARG A 3 -5.16 -8.57 16.28
CA ARG A 3 -4.99 -7.98 14.94
C ARG A 3 -4.19 -6.69 15.11
N ILE A 4 -3.06 -6.57 14.40
CA ILE A 4 -2.26 -5.34 14.41
C ILE A 4 -3.08 -4.13 13.94
N SER A 5 -2.76 -2.92 14.41
CA SER A 5 -3.39 -1.68 13.92
C SER A 5 -2.84 -1.28 12.54
N LEU A 6 -3.48 -0.34 11.85
CA LEU A 6 -2.96 0.17 10.56
C LEU A 6 -1.66 0.95 10.76
N GLU A 7 -1.54 1.68 11.87
CA GLU A 7 -0.34 2.42 12.24
C GLU A 7 0.82 1.47 12.49
N GLU A 8 0.58 0.36 13.17
CA GLU A 8 1.61 -0.65 13.45
C GLU A 8 2.05 -1.36 12.17
N LEU A 9 1.11 -1.70 11.27
CA LEU A 9 1.44 -2.20 9.94
C LEU A 9 2.28 -1.19 9.14
N GLY A 10 1.94 0.10 9.23
CA GLY A 10 2.69 1.18 8.60
C GLY A 10 4.13 1.27 9.09
N LYS A 11 4.38 1.09 10.40
CA LYS A 11 5.75 1.05 10.95
C LYS A 11 6.56 -0.14 10.41
N GLN A 12 5.96 -1.33 10.37
CA GLN A 12 6.65 -2.52 9.86
C GLN A 12 6.99 -2.37 8.37
N LEU A 13 6.07 -1.85 7.56
CA LEU A 13 6.33 -1.52 6.15
C LEU A 13 7.44 -0.48 5.98
N GLY A 14 7.54 0.50 6.90
CA GLY A 14 8.58 1.51 6.91
C GLY A 14 9.98 0.97 7.21
N ALA A 15 10.07 -0.14 7.96
CA ALA A 15 11.33 -0.80 8.30
C ALA A 15 11.77 -1.83 7.24
N ALA A 16 10.86 -2.30 6.39
CA ALA A 16 11.15 -3.29 5.37
C ALA A 16 12.03 -2.75 4.24
N THR A 17 12.98 -3.57 3.79
CA THR A 17 13.93 -3.22 2.70
C THR A 17 13.78 -4.10 1.46
N GLY A 18 12.94 -5.13 1.51
CA GLY A 18 12.69 -6.05 0.40
C GLY A 18 11.56 -7.02 0.72
N SER A 19 11.59 -8.19 0.09
CA SER A 19 10.60 -9.25 0.30
C SER A 19 10.63 -9.75 1.75
N ASP A 20 9.45 -9.90 2.35
CA ASP A 20 9.27 -10.38 3.72
C ASP A 20 7.96 -11.18 3.83
N ALA A 21 8.09 -12.48 4.08
CA ALA A 21 6.96 -13.41 4.13
C ALA A 21 6.11 -13.25 5.40
N GLU A 22 6.68 -12.78 6.52
CA GLU A 22 5.90 -12.50 7.72
C GLU A 22 5.08 -11.22 7.51
N LEU A 23 5.68 -10.21 6.88
CA LEU A 23 4.97 -9.01 6.47
C LEU A 23 3.82 -9.33 5.50
N ASP A 24 4.03 -10.23 4.53
CA ASP A 24 2.97 -10.67 3.61
C ASP A 24 1.78 -11.31 4.33
N ARG A 25 2.05 -12.13 5.35
CA ARG A 25 0.98 -12.73 6.18
C ARG A 25 0.25 -11.68 6.99
N LEU A 26 0.96 -10.71 7.57
CA LEU A 26 0.35 -9.63 8.34
C LEU A 26 -0.55 -8.76 7.45
N ILE A 27 -0.12 -8.45 6.22
CA ILE A 27 -0.93 -7.73 5.23
C ILE A 27 -2.18 -8.54 4.88
N ARG A 28 -2.04 -9.83 4.56
CA ARG A 28 -3.18 -10.69 4.25
C ARG A 28 -4.18 -10.70 5.41
N ASP A 29 -3.72 -11.01 6.61
CA ASP A 29 -4.59 -11.19 7.76
C ASP A 29 -5.29 -9.87 8.16
N LYS A 30 -4.68 -8.71 7.86
CA LYS A 30 -5.22 -7.37 8.17
C LYS A 30 -6.13 -6.81 7.07
N LEU A 31 -5.75 -6.94 5.80
CA LEU A 31 -6.34 -6.22 4.67
C LEU A 31 -7.02 -7.14 3.64
N ASP A 32 -6.70 -8.45 3.65
CA ASP A 32 -7.16 -9.41 2.64
C ASP A 32 -7.55 -10.76 3.26
N ALA A 33 -8.22 -10.72 4.42
CA ALA A 33 -8.47 -11.91 5.25
C ALA A 33 -9.31 -13.00 4.56
N GLY A 34 -9.99 -12.68 3.46
CA GLY A 34 -10.74 -13.62 2.64
C GLY A 34 -9.92 -14.32 1.56
N ASN A 35 -8.67 -13.92 1.34
CA ASN A 35 -7.81 -14.50 0.32
C ASN A 35 -7.16 -15.80 0.83
N ALA A 36 -7.66 -16.93 0.32
CA ALA A 36 -7.15 -18.26 0.65
C ALA A 36 -5.79 -18.58 0.00
N SER A 37 -5.27 -17.71 -0.86
CA SER A 37 -3.94 -17.86 -1.44
C SER A 37 -2.84 -17.40 -0.46
N SER A 38 -1.58 -17.55 -0.85
CA SER A 38 -0.43 -16.95 -0.17
C SER A 38 0.23 -15.90 -1.08
N PRO A 39 -0.35 -14.69 -1.21
CA PRO A 39 0.18 -13.65 -2.08
C PRO A 39 1.52 -13.14 -1.55
N ARG A 40 2.33 -12.58 -2.45
CA ARG A 40 3.67 -12.09 -2.17
C ARG A 40 3.72 -10.56 -2.22
N TYR A 41 2.90 -9.89 -1.43
CA TYR A 41 2.69 -8.44 -1.52
C TYR A 41 3.99 -7.63 -1.45
N SER A 42 4.94 -8.00 -0.60
CA SER A 42 6.24 -7.32 -0.43
C SER A 42 7.18 -7.45 -1.64
N SER A 43 6.88 -8.34 -2.59
CA SER A 43 7.74 -8.61 -3.76
C SER A 43 7.02 -8.65 -5.12
N SER A 44 5.69 -8.64 -5.14
CA SER A 44 4.87 -8.74 -6.36
C SER A 44 4.05 -7.47 -6.56
N VAL A 45 4.30 -6.79 -7.69
CA VAL A 45 3.51 -5.61 -8.08
C VAL A 45 2.06 -5.98 -8.37
N ASP A 46 1.83 -7.14 -9.01
CA ASP A 46 0.49 -7.60 -9.36
C ASP A 46 -0.34 -7.90 -8.11
N ASP A 47 0.25 -8.54 -7.10
CA ASP A 47 -0.44 -8.80 -5.83
C ASP A 47 -0.77 -7.49 -5.10
N CYS A 48 0.12 -6.49 -5.15
CA CYS A 48 -0.18 -5.15 -4.63
C CYS A 48 -1.33 -4.48 -5.35
N ILE A 49 -1.36 -4.54 -6.69
CA ILE A 49 -2.43 -3.92 -7.49
C ILE A 49 -3.76 -4.61 -7.22
N ALA A 50 -3.77 -5.94 -7.13
CA ALA A 50 -4.96 -6.70 -6.78
C ALA A 50 -5.48 -6.31 -5.38
N LEU A 51 -4.57 -6.20 -4.40
CA LEU A 51 -4.90 -5.75 -3.05
C LEU A 51 -5.50 -4.33 -3.03
N ILE A 52 -4.85 -3.38 -3.73
CA ILE A 52 -5.34 -2.00 -3.84
C ILE A 52 -6.74 -1.98 -4.46
N GLY A 53 -6.97 -2.76 -5.52
CA GLY A 53 -8.28 -2.86 -6.16
C GLY A 53 -9.36 -3.41 -5.23
N ALA A 54 -9.02 -4.35 -4.36
CA ALA A 54 -9.95 -4.93 -3.38
C ALA A 54 -10.25 -3.97 -2.21
N VAL A 55 -9.23 -3.30 -1.70
CA VAL A 55 -9.30 -2.52 -0.43
C VAL A 55 -9.67 -1.05 -0.67
N LEU A 56 -9.31 -0.50 -1.83
CA LEU A 56 -9.60 0.88 -2.23
C LEU A 56 -10.33 0.91 -3.59
N PRO A 57 -11.58 0.39 -3.66
CA PRO A 57 -12.36 0.47 -4.89
C PRO A 57 -12.57 1.94 -5.28
N GLY A 58 -12.38 2.24 -6.57
CA GLY A 58 -12.51 3.60 -7.09
C GLY A 58 -11.27 4.48 -6.91
N TRP A 59 -10.16 3.96 -6.40
CA TRP A 59 -8.89 4.68 -6.36
C TRP A 59 -8.02 4.35 -7.59
N ALA A 60 -7.21 5.31 -8.00
CA ALA A 60 -6.14 5.17 -8.97
C ALA A 60 -4.79 5.16 -8.24
N TRP A 61 -3.80 4.56 -8.89
CA TRP A 61 -2.43 4.50 -8.41
C TRP A 61 -1.48 4.91 -9.52
N HIS A 62 -0.33 5.46 -9.13
CA HIS A 62 0.77 5.78 -10.02
C HIS A 62 2.08 5.35 -9.36
N VAL A 63 2.98 4.76 -10.14
CA VAL A 63 4.34 4.42 -9.72
C VAL A 63 5.32 5.13 -10.63
N GLY A 64 6.37 5.69 -10.05
CA GLY A 64 7.46 6.30 -10.80
C GLY A 64 8.77 6.27 -10.01
N HIS A 65 9.77 7.00 -10.51
CA HIS A 65 11.00 7.28 -9.78
C HIS A 65 11.04 8.78 -9.46
N GLY A 66 11.43 9.12 -8.23
CA GLY A 66 11.57 10.53 -7.83
C GLY A 66 12.64 11.25 -8.65
N ALA A 67 12.70 12.58 -8.56
CA ALA A 67 13.60 13.42 -9.39
C ALA A 67 15.09 13.05 -9.31
N ARG A 68 15.53 12.39 -8.23
CA ARG A 68 16.91 11.89 -8.06
C ARG A 68 17.13 10.46 -8.59
N GLY A 69 16.06 9.75 -8.95
CA GLY A 69 16.10 8.39 -9.48
C GLY A 69 16.50 7.29 -8.49
N ILE A 70 16.75 7.61 -7.22
CA ILE A 70 17.36 6.68 -6.25
C ILE A 70 16.37 5.62 -5.76
N PHE A 71 15.13 6.02 -5.49
CA PHE A 71 14.09 5.11 -4.99
C PHE A 71 12.79 5.27 -5.78
N PRO A 72 12.05 4.17 -6.01
CA PRO A 72 10.71 4.24 -6.54
C PRO A 72 9.77 4.94 -5.55
N TYR A 73 8.75 5.59 -6.09
CA TYR A 73 7.64 6.13 -5.31
C TYR A 73 6.31 5.63 -5.88
N ALA A 74 5.30 5.58 -5.01
CA ALA A 74 3.92 5.33 -5.38
C ALA A 74 3.02 6.44 -4.84
N SER A 75 1.96 6.76 -5.59
CA SER A 75 0.91 7.66 -5.15
C SER A 75 -0.47 7.06 -5.44
N LEU A 76 -1.38 7.17 -4.48
CA LEU A 76 -2.77 6.72 -4.56
C LEU A 76 -3.71 7.90 -4.35
N HIS A 77 -4.77 7.97 -5.14
CA HIS A 77 -5.80 9.03 -5.08
C HIS A 77 -7.15 8.51 -5.58
N PRO A 78 -8.29 9.06 -5.14
CA PRO A 78 -9.61 8.75 -5.71
C PRO A 78 -9.67 9.07 -7.21
N LYS A 79 -10.37 8.24 -8.01
CA LYS A 79 -10.60 8.51 -9.44
C LYS A 79 -11.58 9.66 -9.68
N CYS A 80 -12.50 9.90 -8.74
CA CYS A 80 -13.46 10.99 -8.79
C CYS A 80 -13.16 11.94 -7.63
N PRO A 81 -12.79 13.21 -7.90
CA PRO A 81 -12.52 14.19 -6.87
C PRO A 81 -13.76 14.47 -6.02
N ALA A 82 -13.57 14.75 -4.73
CA ALA A 82 -14.62 15.38 -3.94
C ALA A 82 -14.87 16.81 -4.46
N GLY A 83 -16.13 17.25 -4.43
CA GLY A 83 -16.55 18.53 -5.01
C GLY A 83 -15.98 19.78 -4.32
N ASP A 84 -15.20 19.63 -3.24
CA ASP A 84 -14.57 20.70 -2.48
C ASP A 84 -13.15 21.06 -2.95
N GLY A 85 -12.60 20.34 -3.93
CA GLY A 85 -11.30 20.60 -4.52
C GLY A 85 -10.10 20.13 -3.69
N SER A 86 -10.32 19.43 -2.57
CA SER A 86 -9.27 18.74 -1.82
C SER A 86 -9.28 17.25 -2.18
N GLU A 87 -8.29 16.80 -2.95
CA GLU A 87 -8.16 15.38 -3.27
C GLU A 87 -7.26 14.69 -2.25
N PRO A 88 -7.76 13.73 -1.46
CA PRO A 88 -6.92 12.95 -0.58
C PRO A 88 -5.90 12.19 -1.43
N ARG A 89 -4.62 12.46 -1.19
CA ARG A 89 -3.51 11.82 -1.88
C ARG A 89 -2.57 11.20 -0.86
N ALA A 90 -2.30 9.91 -1.04
CA ALA A 90 -1.34 9.18 -0.24
C ALA A 90 -0.12 8.86 -1.08
N GLU A 91 1.06 9.24 -0.58
CA GLU A 91 2.33 9.00 -1.28
C GLU A 91 3.35 8.32 -0.37
N ALA A 92 4.17 7.45 -0.96
CA ALA A 92 5.30 6.85 -0.28
C ALA A 92 6.46 6.56 -1.23
N THR A 93 7.67 6.64 -0.69
CA THR A 93 8.92 6.25 -1.34
C THR A 93 9.52 5.12 -0.52
N ALA A 94 9.98 4.06 -1.16
CA ALA A 94 10.53 2.89 -0.48
C ALA A 94 11.64 2.23 -1.31
N PRO A 95 12.41 1.29 -0.74
CA PRO A 95 13.49 0.60 -1.47
C PRO A 95 13.04 -0.19 -2.70
N THR A 96 11.77 -0.60 -2.76
CA THR A 96 11.19 -1.34 -3.89
C THR A 96 9.80 -0.79 -4.25
N VAL A 97 9.35 -1.05 -5.49
CA VAL A 97 8.01 -0.66 -5.95
C VAL A 97 6.89 -1.28 -5.10
N PRO A 98 6.90 -2.59 -4.78
CA PRO A 98 5.85 -3.18 -3.94
C PRO A 98 5.76 -2.53 -2.56
N LEU A 99 6.90 -2.25 -1.91
CA LEU A 99 6.91 -1.57 -0.61
C LEU A 99 6.37 -0.13 -0.70
N ALA A 100 6.69 0.59 -1.78
CA ALA A 100 6.14 1.93 -2.01
C ALA A 100 4.62 1.90 -2.16
N LEU A 101 4.09 0.95 -2.95
CA LEU A 101 2.66 0.72 -3.12
C LEU A 101 1.97 0.39 -1.79
N LEU A 102 2.55 -0.51 -0.98
CA LEU A 102 1.97 -0.92 0.30
C LEU A 102 1.98 0.20 1.34
N GLN A 103 3.06 0.98 1.44
CA GLN A 103 3.10 2.14 2.33
C GLN A 103 2.08 3.22 1.91
N ALA A 104 1.94 3.47 0.61
CA ALA A 104 0.95 4.42 0.11
C ALA A 104 -0.49 3.91 0.31
N LEU A 105 -0.74 2.60 0.19
CA LEU A 105 -2.02 1.96 0.55
C LEU A 105 -2.38 2.17 2.02
N VAL A 106 -1.46 1.90 2.96
CA VAL A 106 -1.73 2.10 4.39
C VAL A 106 -2.02 3.57 4.69
N LYS A 107 -1.24 4.50 4.11
CA LYS A 107 -1.52 5.94 4.24
C LYS A 107 -2.90 6.32 3.69
N ALA A 108 -3.29 5.79 2.53
CA ALA A 108 -4.61 6.04 1.96
C ALA A 108 -5.75 5.53 2.85
N LEU A 109 -5.55 4.39 3.53
CA LEU A 109 -6.52 3.87 4.49
C LEU A 109 -6.65 4.76 5.73
N LEU A 110 -5.53 5.24 6.27
CA LEU A 110 -5.51 6.18 7.39
C LEU A 110 -6.10 7.55 7.06
N LEU A 111 -6.19 7.94 5.78
CA LEU A 111 -6.89 9.16 5.36
C LEU A 111 -8.42 8.98 5.29
N LYS A 112 -8.91 7.73 5.27
CA LYS A 112 -10.34 7.41 5.17
C LYS A 112 -10.98 7.07 6.52
N ASP A 113 -10.19 6.65 7.50
CA ASP A 113 -10.62 6.38 8.88
C ASP A 113 -10.78 7.69 9.68
#